data_AF-A0A9P6B9Z9-F1
#
_entry.id   AF-A0A9P6B9Z9-F1
#
_cell.length_a   1.000
_cell.length_b   1.000
_cell.length_c   1.000
_cell.angle_alpha   90.00
_cell.angle_beta   90.00
_cell.angle_gamma   90.00
#
_symmetry.space_group_name_H-M   'P 1'
#
loop_
_entity.id
_entity.type
_entity.pdbx_description
1 polymer ?
#
loop_
_entity_poly.entity_id
_entity_poly.type
_entity_poly.pdbx_seq_one_letter_code
_entity_poly.pdbx_strand_id
1 'polypeptide(L)'
;RWSTSVLPTLIQPYMRFQRERSGAHQAEEQSWFVCKCGSQHHSLEVVCVHMEHVEDITLDICKCRPAPVQLVQCGFFPCSPVRPTLAVSL
;
A
#
# COMPACT_ATOMS: atom_id res chain seq x y z
N ARG A 1 -4.40 10.97 -14.59
CA ARG A 1 -3.28 10.32 -13.85
C ARG A 1 -3.69 8.98 -13.26
N TRP A 2 -4.86 8.85 -12.61
CA TRP A 2 -5.29 7.58 -12.02
C TRP A 2 -5.29 6.41 -13.00
N SER A 3 -6.13 6.47 -14.03
CA SER A 3 -6.31 5.41 -15.03
C SER A 3 -5.06 5.16 -15.89
N THR A 4 -4.33 6.21 -16.22
CA THR A 4 -3.24 6.15 -17.19
C THR A 4 -1.87 5.82 -16.61
N SER A 5 -1.64 6.05 -15.31
CA SER A 5 -0.32 5.83 -14.71
C SER A 5 -0.33 5.07 -13.39
N VAL A 6 -1.38 5.20 -12.57
CA VAL A 6 -1.39 4.60 -11.22
C VAL A 6 -2.04 3.23 -11.22
N LEU A 7 -3.27 3.10 -11.73
CA LEU A 7 -3.94 1.79 -11.77
C LEU A 7 -3.11 0.70 -12.45
N PRO A 8 -2.46 0.93 -13.61
CA PRO A 8 -1.66 -0.10 -14.26
C PRO A 8 -0.53 -0.64 -13.37
N THR A 9 0.05 0.20 -12.50
CA THR A 9 1.12 -0.23 -11.59
C THR A 9 0.61 -1.00 -10.37
N LEU A 10 -0.70 -0.91 -10.07
CA LEU A 10 -1.34 -1.61 -8.96
C LEU A 10 -1.85 -3.01 -9.30
N ILE A 11 -2.01 -3.34 -10.59
CA ILE A 11 -2.57 -4.64 -11.03
C ILE A 11 -1.73 -5.81 -10.48
N GLN A 12 -0.41 -5.78 -10.70
CA GLN A 12 0.48 -6.86 -10.24
C GLN A 12 0.55 -6.96 -8.71
N PRO A 13 0.74 -5.85 -7.95
CA PRO A 13 0.61 -5.86 -6.49
C PRO A 13 -0.70 -6.47 -5.98
N TYR A 14 -1.84 -6.10 -6.59
CA TYR A 14 -3.15 -6.59 -6.20
C TYR A 14 -3.29 -8.10 -6.42
N MET A 15 -2.89 -8.59 -7.59
CA MET A 15 -2.94 -10.02 -7.90
C MET A 15 -2.05 -10.85 -6.96
N ARG A 16 -0.90 -10.29 -6.56
CA ARG A 16 -0.03 -10.93 -5.55
C ARG A 16 -0.71 -11.00 -4.19
N PHE A 17 -1.24 -9.87 -3.72
CA PHE A 17 -2.00 -9.79 -2.47
C PHE A 17 -3.16 -10.80 -2.42
N GLN A 18 -3.95 -10.90 -3.50
CA GLN A 18 -5.05 -11.87 -3.58
C GLN A 18 -4.57 -13.33 -3.49
N ARG A 19 -3.47 -13.66 -4.15
CA ARG A 19 -2.91 -15.02 -4.13
C ARG A 19 -2.46 -15.42 -2.73
N GLU A 20 -1.74 -14.52 -2.06
CA GLU A 20 -1.25 -14.70 -0.69
C GLU A 20 -2.41 -14.91 0.28
N ARG A 21 -3.46 -14.08 0.17
CA ARG A 21 -4.69 -14.21 0.99
C ARG A 21 -5.44 -15.53 0.75
N SER A 22 -5.46 -16.00 -0.49
CA SER A 22 -6.16 -17.25 -0.87
C SER A 22 -5.41 -18.52 -0.45
N GLY A 23 -4.11 -18.41 -0.16
CA GLY A 23 -3.22 -19.54 0.13
C GLY A 23 -3.20 -20.05 1.58
N ALA A 24 -3.99 -19.46 2.48
CA ALA A 24 -4.13 -19.88 3.87
C ALA A 24 -2.80 -20.09 4.63
N HIS A 25 -2.14 -18.99 5.01
CA HIS A 25 -1.49 -18.85 6.31
C HIS A 25 -1.68 -17.40 6.77
N GLN A 26 -2.47 -17.25 7.82
CA GLN A 26 -2.86 -15.97 8.40
C GLN A 26 -1.77 -15.52 9.38
N ALA A 27 -1.46 -14.22 9.33
CA ALA A 27 -0.57 -13.48 10.23
C ALA A 27 0.93 -13.80 10.12
N GLU A 28 1.57 -13.23 9.10
CA GLU A 28 2.86 -12.60 9.36
C GLU A 28 2.59 -11.12 9.63
N GLU A 29 3.10 -10.63 10.76
CA GLU A 29 3.15 -9.20 11.07
C GLU A 29 3.62 -8.45 9.84
N GLN A 30 2.85 -7.43 9.45
CA GLN A 30 3.17 -6.55 8.33
C GLN A 30 4.50 -5.85 8.60
N SER A 31 5.60 -6.50 8.23
CA SER A 31 6.93 -5.91 8.36
C SER A 31 7.05 -4.86 7.25
N TRP A 32 7.03 -3.60 7.66
CA TRP A 32 7.24 -2.46 6.78
C TRP A 32 8.64 -2.54 6.18
N PHE A 33 8.73 -3.07 4.97
CA PHE A 33 10.01 -3.23 4.28
C PHE A 33 10.54 -1.87 3.82
N VAL A 34 11.42 -1.29 4.63
CA VAL A 34 12.18 -0.07 4.30
C VAL A 34 13.01 -0.32 3.04
N CYS A 35 12.87 0.56 2.05
CA CYS A 35 13.68 0.46 0.84
C CYS A 35 15.13 0.88 1.15
N LYS A 36 16.12 0.19 0.60
CA LYS A 36 17.55 0.55 0.78
C LYS A 36 18.12 1.35 -0.40
N CYS A 37 17.28 2.07 -1.14
CA CYS A 37 17.64 2.63 -2.43
C CYS A 37 18.59 3.85 -2.40
N GLY A 38 19.11 4.25 -1.24
CA GLY A 38 20.03 5.39 -1.10
C GLY A 38 19.47 6.76 -1.54
N SER A 39 18.21 6.80 -1.98
CA SER A 39 17.54 8.01 -2.46
C SER A 39 16.83 8.73 -1.30
N GLN A 40 16.11 9.81 -1.61
CA GLN A 40 15.31 10.50 -0.61
C GLN A 40 14.08 9.67 -0.24
N HIS A 41 13.91 9.48 1.06
CA HIS A 41 12.75 8.84 1.67
C HIS A 41 11.87 9.88 2.34
N HIS A 42 10.57 9.64 2.35
CA HIS A 42 9.59 10.49 3.02
C HIS A 42 8.67 9.60 3.86
N SER A 43 8.40 10.05 5.08
CA SER A 43 7.33 9.47 5.90
C SER A 43 5.99 9.99 5.41
N LEU A 44 5.01 9.11 5.21
CA LEU A 44 3.65 9.46 4.83
C LEU A 44 2.66 8.74 5.76
N GLU A 45 1.94 9.53 6.55
CA GLU A 45 0.81 9.06 7.34
C GLU A 45 -0.42 8.87 6.46
N VAL A 46 -1.10 7.74 6.64
CA VAL A 46 -2.32 7.37 5.90
C VAL A 46 -3.34 6.83 6.89
N VAL A 47 -4.55 7.37 6.85
CA VAL A 47 -5.69 6.82 7.56
C VAL A 47 -6.24 5.63 6.77
N CYS A 48 -6.24 4.45 7.37
CA CYS A 48 -6.75 3.22 6.79
C CYS A 48 -8.10 2.86 7.41
N VAL A 49 -9.12 2.74 6.56
CA VAL A 49 -10.49 2.44 6.97
C VAL A 49 -10.80 0.98 6.68
N HIS A 50 -11.01 0.21 7.74
CA HIS A 50 -11.62 -1.12 7.69
C HIS A 50 -13.14 -1.00 7.87
N MET A 51 -13.86 -2.10 7.66
CA MET A 51 -15.31 -2.14 7.88
C MET A 51 -15.69 -1.89 9.35
N GLU A 52 -14.85 -2.36 10.29
CA GLU A 52 -15.15 -2.35 11.73
C GLU A 52 -14.34 -1.32 12.53
N HIS A 53 -13.25 -0.80 11.96
CA HIS A 53 -12.35 0.12 12.66
C HIS A 53 -11.55 0.99 11.70
N VAL A 54 -10.87 1.98 12.25
CA VAL A 54 -9.93 2.86 11.52
C VAL A 54 -8.59 2.77 12.22
N GLU A 55 -7.51 2.76 11.45
CA GLU A 55 -6.13 2.80 11.96
C GLU A 55 -5.27 3.78 11.18
N ASP A 56 -4.26 4.35 11.84
CA ASP A 56 -3.26 5.18 11.19
C ASP A 56 -2.00 4.37 10.93
N ILE A 57 -1.52 4.38 9.69
CA ILE A 57 -0.27 3.74 9.30
C ILE A 57 0.73 4.76 8.76
N THR A 58 2.02 4.46 8.95
CA THR A 58 3.11 5.28 8.46
C THR A 58 3.90 4.54 7.40
N LEU A 59 3.90 5.08 6.18
CA LEU A 59 4.64 4.54 5.04
C LEU A 59 5.99 5.23 4.88
N ASP A 60 7.04 4.43 4.64
CA ASP A 60 8.33 4.91 4.17
C ASP A 60 8.35 4.93 2.63
N ILE A 61 8.11 6.10 2.03
CA ILE A 61 7.92 6.20 0.58
C ILE A 61 9.17 6.75 -0.11
N CYS A 62 9.46 6.17 -1.27
CA CYS A 62 10.51 6.64 -2.17
C CYS A 62 10.11 6.40 -3.62
N LYS A 63 10.94 6.82 -4.59
CA LYS A 63 10.64 6.61 -6.01
C LYS A 63 10.51 5.12 -6.38
N CYS A 64 11.23 4.24 -5.69
CA CYS A 64 11.17 2.79 -5.92
C CYS A 64 9.94 2.13 -5.28
N ARG A 65 9.41 2.72 -4.21
CA ARG A 65 8.25 2.22 -3.46
C ARG A 65 7.22 3.33 -3.28
N PRO A 66 6.41 3.61 -4.31
CA PRO A 66 5.38 4.65 -4.22
C PRO A 66 4.25 4.22 -3.28
N ALA A 67 3.64 5.17 -2.58
CA ALA A 67 2.59 4.92 -1.58
C ALA A 67 1.43 4.02 -2.07
N PRO A 68 0.86 4.22 -3.28
CA PRO A 68 -0.21 3.36 -3.79
C PRO A 68 0.16 1.88 -3.85
N VAL A 69 1.42 1.56 -4.19
CA VAL A 69 1.89 0.18 -4.29
C VAL A 69 2.04 -0.43 -2.91
N GLN A 70 2.60 0.31 -1.95
CA GLN A 70 2.75 -0.16 -0.57
C GLN A 70 1.38 -0.44 0.06
N LEU A 71 0.40 0.45 -0.15
CA LEU A 71 -0.96 0.26 0.37
C LEU A 71 -1.60 -1.02 -0.15
N VAL A 72 -1.52 -1.31 -1.45
CA VAL A 72 -2.11 -2.55 -2.01
C VAL A 72 -1.41 -3.80 -1.48
N GLN A 73 -0.09 -3.73 -1.27
CA GLN A 73 0.67 -4.83 -0.63
C GLN A 73 0.20 -5.08 0.82
N CYS A 74 -0.23 -4.02 1.52
CA CYS A 74 -0.79 -4.10 2.86
C CYS A 74 -2.29 -4.45 2.88
N GLY A 75 -2.92 -4.66 1.72
CA GLY A 75 -4.36 -4.94 1.65
C GLY A 75 -5.24 -3.70 1.73
N PHE A 76 -4.74 -2.55 1.33
CA PHE A 76 -5.51 -1.31 1.24
C PHE A 76 -5.53 -0.75 -0.18
N PHE A 77 -6.67 -0.21 -0.58
CA PHE A 77 -6.81 0.55 -1.82
C PHE A 77 -6.64 2.05 -1.51
N PRO A 78 -5.69 2.75 -2.16
CA PRO A 78 -5.51 4.19 -1.95
C PRO A 78 -6.72 4.99 -2.46
N CYS A 79 -7.05 6.09 -1.80
CA CYS A 79 -8.10 7.03 -2.25
C CYS A 79 -7.55 8.23 -3.04
N SER A 80 -6.22 8.35 -3.23
CA SER A 80 -5.56 9.40 -4.04
C SER A 80 -4.37 8.82 -4.83
N PRO A 81 -4.11 9.25 -6.08
CA PRO A 81 -3.20 8.54 -6.98
C PRO A 81 -1.72 8.78 -6.66
N VAL A 82 -1.38 9.91 -6.03
CA VAL A 82 0.01 10.36 -5.89
C VAL A 82 0.46 10.37 -4.44
N ARG A 83 -0.37 10.91 -3.56
CA ARG A 83 -0.07 11.03 -2.12
C ARG A 83 -1.37 10.78 -1.34
N PRO A 84 -1.76 9.50 -1.17
CA PRO A 84 -2.94 9.14 -0.39
C PRO A 84 -2.73 9.50 1.08
N THR A 85 -3.72 10.18 1.65
CA THR A 85 -3.86 10.37 3.10
C THR A 85 -4.97 9.50 3.67
N LEU A 86 -5.69 8.80 2.80
CA LEU A 86 -6.79 7.88 3.12
C LEU A 86 -6.70 6.65 2.22
N ALA A 87 -6.98 5.48 2.78
CA ALA A 87 -7.11 4.22 2.07
C ALA A 87 -8.20 3.35 2.70
N VAL A 88 -8.74 2.40 1.94
CA VAL A 88 -9.82 1.50 2.38
C VAL A 88 -9.36 0.04 2.28
N SER A 89 -9.76 -0.82 3.22
CA SER A 89 -9.40 -2.24 3.22
C SER A 89 -9.92 -2.96 1.97
N LEU A 90 -9.09 -3.84 1.38
CA LEU A 90 -9.37 -4.69 0.21
C LEU A 90 -9.96 -6.06 0.56
#